data_AF-A0A9J7H3W0-F1
#
_entry.id   AF-A0A9J7H3W0-F1
#
_cell.length_a   1.000
_cell.length_b   1.000
_cell.length_c   1.000
_cell.angle_alpha   90.00
_cell.angle_beta   90.00
_cell.angle_gamma   90.00
#
_symmetry.space_group_name_H-M   'P 1'
#
loop_
_entity.id
_entity.type
_entity.pdbx_description
1 polymer ?
#
loop_
_entity_poly.entity_id
_entity_poly.type
_entity_poly.pdbx_seq_one_letter_code
_entity_poly.pdbx_strand_id
1 'polypeptide(L)'
;MAHSFKERISCLFCARYLEKPVYLKCGYTCCLRCTDTLERSPDGEGILCPHCSVVSLKEDILPAMQLERLITKVKKLEPWMKHILKMNPRLKIFQVHMTLDPDTAHDRLIISDDLMSVYCSSKRQDRKECAERFQVSTCVLGSSRFTSGRHYWELVVGRSKEWDVGVCKESVNRQEPINLTEEHGFWTVGVRGGEVYAACTEPLTVLIVNPRLHRVGIFLDLVKKSISFWDLSDGSHIFTFFNISDTDPLRPFFAPANSYPDDPKEALAICPVLNPGIFRRPANPEQGK
;
A
#
# COMPACT_ATOMS: atom_id res chain seq x y z
N MET A 1 1.41 8.65 4.30
CA MET A 1 1.97 10.03 4.37
C MET A 1 1.48 10.84 5.58
N ALA A 2 0.18 10.95 5.87
CA ALA A 2 -0.32 11.75 7.01
C ALA A 2 0.12 11.26 8.41
N HIS A 3 0.32 9.95 8.60
CA HIS A 3 0.71 9.36 9.89
C HIS A 3 2.14 9.73 10.33
N SER A 4 3.12 9.62 9.42
CA SER A 4 4.53 9.99 9.72
C SER A 4 4.70 11.47 10.04
N PHE A 5 3.97 12.35 9.33
CA PHE A 5 3.95 13.76 9.69
C PHE A 5 3.36 13.93 11.09
N LYS A 6 2.21 13.31 11.37
CA LYS A 6 1.55 13.41 12.67
C LYS A 6 2.44 12.98 13.83
N GLU A 7 3.18 11.88 13.72
CA GLU A 7 4.14 11.45 14.74
C GLU A 7 5.22 12.49 15.02
N ARG A 8 5.84 13.04 13.96
CA ARG A 8 6.93 14.01 14.08
C ARG A 8 6.50 15.37 14.63
N ILE A 9 5.21 15.71 14.56
CA ILE A 9 4.66 16.94 15.11
C ILE A 9 3.73 16.72 16.31
N SER A 10 3.77 15.51 16.89
CA SER A 10 3.06 15.19 18.13
C SER A 10 4.00 15.26 19.33
N CYS A 11 3.45 15.71 20.46
CA CYS A 11 4.15 15.67 21.73
C CYS A 11 4.16 14.23 22.28
N LEU A 12 5.34 13.74 22.65
CA LEU A 12 5.51 12.39 23.20
C LEU A 12 4.80 12.20 24.56
N PHE A 13 4.47 13.27 25.27
CA PHE A 13 3.81 13.20 26.58
C PHE A 13 2.29 13.13 26.50
N CYS A 14 1.68 13.99 25.68
CA CYS A 14 0.22 14.05 25.57
C CYS A 14 -0.33 13.34 24.32
N ALA A 15 0.54 12.82 23.45
CA ALA A 15 0.20 12.14 22.19
C ALA A 15 -0.70 12.96 21.24
N ARG A 16 -0.69 14.30 21.39
CA ARG A 16 -1.43 15.25 20.56
C ARG A 16 -0.43 16.07 19.75
N TYR A 17 -0.92 16.70 18.68
CA TYR A 17 -0.16 17.74 18.00
C TYR A 17 0.41 18.76 18.99
N LEU A 18 1.67 19.15 18.80
CA LEU A 18 2.28 20.14 19.68
C LEU A 18 1.44 21.43 19.70
N GLU A 19 1.12 21.87 20.91
CA GLU A 19 0.36 23.08 21.18
C GLU A 19 1.26 24.01 22.00
N LYS A 20 1.51 25.22 21.49
CA LYS A 20 2.54 26.13 22.01
C LYS A 20 3.87 25.40 22.27
N PRO A 21 4.48 24.77 21.24
CA PRO A 21 5.71 24.01 21.41
C PRO A 21 6.83 24.88 21.98
N VAL A 22 7.68 24.26 22.80
CA VAL A 22 8.93 24.85 23.32
C VAL A 22 10.11 23.94 23.01
N TYR A 23 11.28 24.55 22.87
CA TYR A 23 12.57 23.87 22.86
C TYR A 23 13.17 23.89 24.26
N LEU A 24 13.63 22.72 24.71
CA LEU A 24 14.56 22.62 25.83
C LEU A 24 15.96 23.03 25.36
N LYS A 25 16.88 23.23 26.31
CA LYS A 25 18.28 23.59 26.05
C LYS A 25 18.96 22.69 25.02
N CYS A 26 18.65 21.40 25.06
CA CYS A 26 19.20 20.39 24.15
C CYS A 26 18.45 20.27 22.81
N GLY A 27 17.45 21.11 22.54
CA GLY A 27 16.62 21.07 21.33
C GLY A 27 15.43 20.11 21.40
N TYR A 28 15.26 19.36 22.49
CA TYR A 28 14.08 18.52 22.69
C TYR A 28 12.80 19.36 22.64
N THR A 29 11.77 18.87 21.95
CA THR A 29 10.54 19.63 21.69
C THR A 29 9.34 19.00 22.39
N CYS A 30 8.56 19.80 23.13
CA CYS A 30 7.28 19.37 23.73
C CYS A 30 6.28 20.54 23.83
N CYS A 31 5.03 20.27 24.22
CA CYS A 31 4.07 21.34 24.50
C CYS A 31 4.50 22.11 25.75
N LEU A 32 4.26 23.42 25.80
CA LEU A 32 4.48 24.23 27.01
C LEU A 32 3.78 23.63 28.24
N ARG A 33 2.55 23.12 28.10
CA ARG A 33 1.83 22.47 29.22
C ARG A 33 2.42 21.13 29.65
N CYS A 34 3.21 20.49 28.80
CA CYS A 34 3.86 19.21 29.10
C CYS A 34 5.21 19.38 29.78
N THR A 35 5.74 20.61 29.91
CA THR A 35 6.94 20.83 30.72
C THR A 35 6.68 20.58 32.19
N ASP A 36 5.43 20.75 32.64
CA ASP A 36 5.04 20.52 34.04
C ASP A 36 5.04 19.03 34.42
N THR A 37 4.99 18.14 33.42
CA THR A 37 5.06 16.68 33.61
C THR A 37 6.47 16.13 33.55
N LEU A 38 7.48 16.96 33.25
CA LEU A 38 8.87 16.54 33.20
C LEU A 38 9.47 16.42 34.59
N GLU A 39 10.41 15.49 34.73
CA GLU A 39 11.22 15.36 35.94
C GLU A 39 11.98 16.66 36.22
N ARG A 40 12.02 17.04 37.50
CA ARG A 40 12.74 18.22 37.96
C ARG A 40 14.17 17.84 38.30
N SER A 41 15.08 18.80 38.15
CA SER A 41 16.45 18.65 38.66
C SER A 41 16.46 18.52 40.19
N PRO A 42 17.54 17.97 40.78
CA PRO A 42 17.61 17.74 42.22
C PRO A 42 17.46 19.01 43.08
N ASP A 43 17.84 20.17 42.54
CA ASP A 43 17.68 21.49 43.15
C ASP A 43 16.27 22.09 42.94
N GLY A 44 15.43 21.46 42.10
CA GLY A 44 14.07 21.88 41.78
C GLY A 44 13.96 23.06 40.81
N GLU A 45 15.07 23.67 40.40
CA GLU A 45 15.07 24.91 39.61
C GLU A 45 14.95 24.66 38.09
N GLY A 46 15.30 23.47 37.63
CA GLY A 46 15.29 23.08 36.22
C GLY A 46 14.40 21.88 35.91
N ILE A 47 14.25 21.62 34.62
CA ILE A 47 13.60 20.40 34.08
C ILE A 47 14.62 19.53 33.35
N LEU A 48 14.51 18.22 33.53
CA LEU A 48 15.35 17.23 32.87
C LEU A 48 14.74 16.82 31.52
N CYS A 49 15.57 16.82 30.48
CA CYS A 49 15.17 16.27 29.19
C CYS A 49 14.96 14.74 29.31
N PRO A 50 13.83 14.18 28.85
CA PRO A 50 13.55 12.75 28.96
C PRO A 50 14.45 11.87 28.08
N HIS A 51 15.17 12.46 27.12
CA HIS A 51 15.99 11.71 26.16
C HIS A 51 17.49 11.75 26.47
N CYS A 52 17.99 12.83 27.08
CA CYS A 52 19.42 13.03 27.31
C CYS A 52 19.76 13.56 28.71
N SER A 53 18.76 13.74 29.57
CA SER A 53 18.90 14.21 30.96
C SER A 53 19.58 15.58 31.12
N VAL A 54 19.77 16.34 30.03
CA VAL A 54 20.25 17.73 30.08
C VAL A 54 19.23 18.59 30.83
N VAL A 55 19.70 19.35 31.82
CA VAL A 55 18.89 20.29 32.59
C VAL A 55 18.64 21.55 31.74
N SER A 56 17.38 21.97 31.68
CA SER A 56 16.97 23.27 31.12
C SER A 56 16.38 24.13 32.23
N LEU A 57 16.95 25.32 32.43
CA LEU A 57 16.39 26.34 33.31
C LEU A 57 15.24 27.08 32.61
N LYS A 58 14.52 27.93 33.34
CA LYS A 58 13.38 28.67 32.80
C LYS A 58 13.76 29.53 31.59
N GLU A 59 14.93 30.16 31.62
CA GLU A 59 15.49 30.96 30.53
C GLU A 59 15.99 30.14 29.34
N ASP A 60 16.31 28.86 29.54
CA ASP A 60 16.72 27.95 28.47
C ASP A 60 15.51 27.43 27.65
N ILE A 61 14.29 27.60 28.16
CA ILE A 61 13.06 27.12 27.50
C ILE A 61 12.57 28.17 26.51
N LEU A 62 12.75 27.89 25.23
CA LEU A 62 12.45 28.83 24.16
C LEU A 62 11.16 28.46 23.40
N PRO A 63 10.24 29.41 23.16
CA PRO A 63 9.06 29.14 22.32
C PRO A 63 9.44 28.78 20.88
N ALA A 64 8.86 27.69 20.37
CA ALA A 64 9.08 27.22 19.00
C ALA A 64 8.06 27.83 18.01
N MET A 65 8.03 29.15 17.91
CA MET A 65 7.01 29.89 17.15
C MET A 65 6.89 29.48 15.68
N GLN A 66 8.02 29.18 15.01
CA GLN A 66 8.00 28.74 13.61
C GLN A 66 7.35 27.35 13.47
N LEU A 67 7.66 26.44 14.39
CA LEU A 67 7.05 25.12 14.44
C LEU A 67 5.55 25.21 14.71
N GLU A 68 5.12 26.07 15.64
CA GLU A 68 3.69 26.31 15.92
C GLU A 68 2.92 26.76 14.67
N ARG A 69 3.49 27.70 13.90
CA ARG A 69 2.90 28.19 12.64
C ARG A 69 2.79 27.08 11.60
N LEU A 70 3.81 26.24 11.46
CA LEU A 70 3.80 25.09 10.55
C LEU A 70 2.74 24.06 10.95
N ILE A 71 2.69 23.69 12.23
CA ILE A 71 1.71 22.73 12.77
C ILE A 71 0.29 23.23 12.53
N THR A 72 0.04 24.52 12.72
CA THR A 72 -1.27 25.13 12.46
C THR A 72 -1.68 25.01 10.99
N LYS A 73 -0.74 25.20 10.05
CA LYS A 73 -1.00 24.99 8.62
C LYS A 73 -1.27 23.52 8.31
N VAL A 74 -0.47 22.60 8.84
CA VAL A 74 -0.65 21.14 8.66
C VAL A 74 -2.02 20.69 9.18
N LYS A 75 -2.42 21.12 10.38
CA LYS A 75 -3.75 20.85 10.95
C LYS A 75 -4.89 21.29 10.03
N LYS A 76 -4.75 22.44 9.37
CA LYS A 76 -5.76 22.95 8.43
C LYS A 76 -5.79 22.17 7.12
N LEU A 77 -4.65 21.65 6.66
CA LEU A 77 -4.55 20.88 5.42
C LEU A 77 -4.97 19.41 5.59
N GLU A 78 -4.84 18.84 6.78
CA GLU A 78 -5.10 17.41 7.04
C GLU A 78 -6.50 16.95 6.57
N PRO A 79 -7.62 17.65 6.85
CA PRO A 79 -8.93 17.21 6.40
C PRO A 79 -9.06 17.19 4.87
N TRP A 80 -8.48 18.20 4.21
CA TRP A 80 -8.48 18.31 2.75
C TRP A 80 -7.64 17.20 2.12
N MET A 81 -6.46 16.92 2.68
CA MET A 81 -5.62 15.80 2.25
C MET A 81 -6.35 14.46 2.41
N LYS A 82 -7.01 14.22 3.55
CA LYS A 82 -7.81 13.01 3.78
C LYS A 82 -8.95 12.87 2.79
N HIS A 83 -9.56 13.98 2.38
CA HIS A 83 -10.64 13.97 1.39
C HIS A 83 -10.12 13.64 -0.01
N ILE A 84 -9.01 14.25 -0.45
CA ILE A 84 -8.43 14.01 -1.78
C ILE A 84 -7.81 12.62 -1.90
N LEU A 85 -7.20 12.11 -0.83
CA LEU A 85 -6.61 10.77 -0.77
C LEU A 85 -7.65 9.69 -0.44
N LYS A 86 -8.93 9.95 -0.75
CA LYS A 86 -10.02 9.00 -0.66
C LYS A 86 -10.37 8.50 -2.05
N MET A 87 -10.52 7.18 -2.18
CA MET A 87 -10.88 6.54 -3.43
C MET A 87 -12.22 7.10 -3.92
N ASN A 88 -12.26 7.51 -5.19
CA ASN A 88 -13.50 7.91 -5.84
C ASN A 88 -14.31 6.65 -6.20
N PRO A 89 -15.53 6.45 -5.68
CA PRO A 89 -16.33 5.26 -6.01
C PRO A 89 -16.63 5.12 -7.50
N ARG A 90 -16.58 6.22 -8.27
CA ARG A 90 -16.75 6.20 -9.73
C ARG A 90 -15.66 5.43 -10.47
N LEU A 91 -14.53 5.10 -9.84
CA LEU A 91 -13.52 4.23 -10.47
C LEU A 91 -14.09 2.86 -10.85
N LYS A 92 -15.12 2.37 -10.14
CA LYS A 92 -15.78 1.09 -10.42
C LYS A 92 -16.48 1.03 -11.78
N ILE A 93 -16.76 2.16 -12.44
CA ILE A 93 -17.31 2.15 -13.80
C ILE A 93 -16.29 1.64 -14.83
N PHE A 94 -15.00 1.64 -14.48
CA PHE A 94 -13.91 1.14 -15.31
C PHE A 94 -13.51 -0.30 -14.92
N GLN A 95 -14.34 -1.00 -14.12
CA GLN A 95 -14.01 -2.33 -13.65
C GLN A 95 -13.95 -3.32 -14.81
N VAL A 96 -12.82 -4.03 -14.93
CA VAL A 96 -12.60 -5.02 -15.99
C VAL A 96 -12.79 -6.43 -15.45
N HIS A 97 -13.36 -7.30 -16.29
CA HIS A 97 -13.33 -8.74 -16.05
C HIS A 97 -11.99 -9.30 -16.52
N MET A 98 -11.29 -10.00 -15.63
CA MET A 98 -9.98 -10.57 -15.92
C MET A 98 -9.78 -11.86 -15.12
N THR A 99 -9.00 -12.77 -15.69
CA THR A 99 -8.51 -14.00 -15.07
C THR A 99 -6.97 -13.99 -15.04
N LEU A 100 -6.36 -14.95 -14.35
CA LEU A 100 -4.95 -15.26 -14.47
C LEU A 100 -4.68 -15.97 -15.81
N ASP A 101 -3.45 -15.84 -16.30
CA ASP A 101 -2.95 -16.45 -17.54
C ASP A 101 -2.00 -17.62 -17.22
N PRO A 102 -2.46 -18.89 -17.27
CA PRO A 102 -1.67 -20.07 -16.90
C PRO A 102 -0.42 -20.28 -17.75
N ASP A 103 -0.39 -19.77 -18.98
CA ASP A 103 0.77 -19.90 -19.87
C ASP A 103 1.93 -19.02 -19.40
N THR A 104 1.63 -17.94 -18.67
CA THR A 104 2.66 -17.06 -18.10
C THR A 104 3.15 -17.52 -16.73
N ALA A 105 2.36 -18.32 -16.03
CA ALA A 105 2.58 -18.63 -14.62
C ALA A 105 3.82 -19.48 -14.38
N HIS A 106 4.68 -19.04 -13.45
CA HIS A 106 5.82 -19.85 -13.02
C HIS A 106 5.39 -21.26 -12.56
N ASP A 107 6.25 -22.25 -12.82
CA ASP A 107 5.94 -23.68 -12.64
C ASP A 107 5.71 -24.10 -11.16
N ARG A 108 6.00 -23.24 -10.20
CA ARG A 108 5.65 -23.45 -8.78
C ARG A 108 4.30 -22.87 -8.37
N LEU A 109 3.62 -22.14 -9.25
CA LEU A 109 2.36 -21.48 -8.93
C LEU A 109 1.18 -22.40 -9.19
N ILE A 110 0.33 -22.59 -8.18
CA ILE A 110 -0.96 -23.25 -8.34
C ILE A 110 -2.01 -22.18 -8.59
N ILE A 111 -2.77 -22.36 -9.67
CA ILE A 111 -3.89 -21.48 -10.06
C ILE A 111 -5.17 -22.27 -9.83
N SER A 112 -6.19 -21.62 -9.25
CA SER A 112 -7.51 -22.23 -9.06
C SER A 112 -8.22 -22.52 -10.39
N ASP A 113 -9.16 -23.46 -10.38
CA ASP A 113 -9.90 -23.87 -11.60
C ASP A 113 -10.67 -22.72 -12.27
N ASP A 114 -11.12 -21.74 -11.48
CA ASP A 114 -11.79 -20.52 -11.97
C ASP A 114 -10.80 -19.47 -12.53
N LEU A 115 -9.50 -19.74 -12.47
CA LEU A 115 -8.41 -18.86 -12.88
C LEU A 115 -8.37 -17.53 -12.11
N MET A 116 -8.98 -17.45 -10.93
CA MET A 116 -9.07 -16.20 -10.17
C MET A 116 -8.06 -16.10 -9.04
N SER A 117 -7.51 -17.22 -8.57
CA SER A 117 -6.62 -17.26 -7.41
C SER A 117 -5.29 -17.94 -7.71
N VAL A 118 -4.22 -17.48 -7.06
CA VAL A 118 -2.87 -18.04 -7.20
C VAL A 118 -2.12 -18.04 -5.87
N TYR A 119 -1.40 -19.13 -5.61
CA TYR A 119 -0.44 -19.23 -4.52
C TYR A 119 0.80 -20.01 -4.95
N CYS A 120 1.90 -19.84 -4.21
CA CYS A 120 3.14 -20.56 -4.47
C CYS A 120 3.15 -21.89 -3.72
N SER A 121 3.52 -22.96 -4.42
CA SER A 121 3.76 -24.28 -3.83
C SER A 121 5.25 -24.54 -3.64
N SER A 122 5.56 -25.34 -2.63
CA SER A 122 6.86 -25.99 -2.46
C SER A 122 7.24 -26.88 -3.65
N LYS A 123 6.26 -27.42 -4.38
CA LYS A 123 6.45 -28.34 -5.51
C LYS A 123 6.26 -27.65 -6.85
N ARG A 124 6.99 -28.17 -7.85
CA ARG A 124 6.77 -27.88 -9.26
C ARG A 124 5.50 -28.56 -9.76
N GLN A 125 4.84 -27.95 -10.73
CA GLN A 125 3.58 -28.41 -11.31
C GLN A 125 3.78 -29.17 -12.64
N ASP A 126 5.04 -29.40 -13.04
CA ASP A 126 5.45 -30.12 -14.25
C ASP A 126 4.77 -29.57 -15.52
N ARG A 127 4.61 -28.24 -15.59
CA ARG A 127 4.01 -27.58 -16.74
C ARG A 127 4.97 -27.60 -17.92
N LYS A 128 4.39 -27.68 -19.12
CA LYS A 128 5.17 -27.54 -20.36
C LYS A 128 5.86 -26.18 -20.40
N GLU A 129 7.12 -26.19 -20.80
CA GLU A 129 7.86 -24.98 -21.09
C GLU A 129 7.26 -24.27 -22.32
N CYS A 130 7.11 -22.95 -22.21
CA CYS A 130 6.76 -22.05 -23.30
C CYS A 130 7.46 -20.71 -23.08
N ALA A 131 7.62 -19.92 -24.15
CA ALA A 131 8.35 -18.66 -24.10
C ALA A 131 7.65 -17.61 -23.23
N GLU A 132 6.33 -17.75 -23.08
CA GLU A 132 5.46 -16.86 -22.34
C GLU A 132 5.58 -17.03 -20.82
N ARG A 133 6.13 -18.17 -20.36
CA ARG A 133 6.23 -18.54 -18.95
C ARG A 133 7.38 -17.85 -18.24
N PHE A 134 7.13 -17.36 -17.02
CA PHE A 134 8.21 -16.98 -16.12
C PHE A 134 8.97 -18.22 -15.64
N GLN A 135 10.25 -18.32 -15.99
CA GLN A 135 11.07 -19.49 -15.64
C GLN A 135 11.76 -19.37 -14.28
N VAL A 136 12.03 -18.14 -13.82
CA VAL A 136 12.85 -17.89 -12.62
C VAL A 136 12.04 -17.25 -11.49
N SER A 137 11.32 -16.16 -11.78
CA SER A 137 10.55 -15.44 -10.78
C SER A 137 9.17 -16.06 -10.57
N THR A 138 8.77 -16.25 -9.30
CA THR A 138 7.50 -16.86 -8.89
C THR A 138 6.30 -15.92 -9.09
N CYS A 139 5.97 -15.61 -10.34
CA CYS A 139 4.92 -14.67 -10.71
C CYS A 139 4.07 -15.15 -11.90
N VAL A 140 2.96 -14.46 -12.12
CA VAL A 140 1.96 -14.74 -13.18
C VAL A 140 1.35 -13.43 -13.67
N LEU A 141 0.92 -13.39 -14.93
CA LEU A 141 0.19 -12.26 -15.51
C LEU A 141 -1.31 -12.49 -15.53
N GLY A 142 -2.06 -11.39 -15.55
CA GLY A 142 -3.49 -11.40 -15.86
C GLY A 142 -3.75 -11.50 -17.37
N SER A 143 -4.88 -12.06 -17.77
CA SER A 143 -5.21 -12.33 -19.19
C SER A 143 -5.42 -11.06 -20.04
N SER A 144 -5.76 -9.93 -19.41
CA SER A 144 -5.99 -8.65 -20.09
C SER A 144 -4.70 -7.98 -20.57
N ARG A 145 -4.75 -7.38 -21.77
CA ARG A 145 -3.71 -6.55 -22.39
C ARG A 145 -4.21 -5.13 -22.58
N PHE A 146 -3.65 -4.17 -21.85
CA PHE A 146 -4.10 -2.77 -21.88
C PHE A 146 -3.21 -1.94 -22.80
N THR A 147 -3.82 -1.35 -23.83
CA THR A 147 -3.13 -0.47 -24.79
C THR A 147 -3.66 0.97 -24.78
N SER A 148 -4.84 1.20 -24.19
CA SER A 148 -5.44 2.53 -24.07
C SER A 148 -6.53 2.55 -23.00
N GLY A 149 -7.04 3.74 -22.66
CA GLY A 149 -8.21 3.88 -21.80
C GLY A 149 -7.91 3.83 -20.29
N ARG A 150 -8.94 3.45 -19.52
CA ARG A 150 -8.94 3.41 -18.05
C ARG A 150 -9.49 2.08 -17.59
N HIS A 151 -8.79 1.44 -16.65
CA HIS A 151 -9.08 0.08 -16.20
C HIS A 151 -8.97 -0.01 -14.68
N TYR A 152 -9.89 -0.73 -14.06
CA TYR A 152 -9.93 -0.93 -12.63
C TYR A 152 -10.12 -2.41 -12.29
N TRP A 153 -9.39 -2.91 -11.31
CA TRP A 153 -9.65 -4.24 -10.73
C TRP A 153 -9.32 -4.26 -9.25
N GLU A 154 -9.86 -5.25 -8.55
CA GLU A 154 -9.72 -5.42 -7.11
C GLU A 154 -9.08 -6.78 -6.82
N LEU A 155 -8.19 -6.81 -5.82
CA LEU A 155 -7.47 -7.99 -5.39
C LEU A 155 -7.68 -8.23 -3.90
N VAL A 156 -7.78 -9.49 -3.52
CA VAL A 156 -7.57 -9.96 -2.15
C VAL A 156 -6.11 -10.36 -2.02
N VAL A 157 -5.39 -9.70 -1.09
CA VAL A 157 -4.00 -10.03 -0.73
C VAL A 157 -3.92 -10.78 0.62
N GLY A 158 -5.06 -10.89 1.32
CA GLY A 158 -5.20 -11.72 2.51
C GLY A 158 -4.32 -11.26 3.67
N ARG A 159 -3.69 -12.22 4.34
CA ARG A 159 -2.70 -12.00 5.41
C ARG A 159 -1.29 -12.41 4.99
N SER A 160 -1.06 -12.52 3.68
CA SER A 160 0.23 -12.93 3.16
C SER A 160 1.30 -11.93 3.56
N LYS A 161 2.44 -12.45 4.01
CA LYS A 161 3.57 -11.63 4.50
C LYS A 161 4.45 -11.10 3.38
N GLU A 162 4.24 -11.58 2.17
CA GLU A 162 5.00 -11.17 0.99
C GLU A 162 4.12 -11.24 -0.25
N TRP A 163 4.10 -10.16 -1.03
CA TRP A 163 3.48 -10.16 -2.34
C TRP A 163 3.89 -8.89 -3.09
N ASP A 164 3.79 -8.93 -4.42
CA ASP A 164 3.82 -7.76 -5.28
C ASP A 164 2.68 -7.82 -6.28
N VAL A 165 2.00 -6.68 -6.46
CA VAL A 165 0.88 -6.55 -7.41
C VAL A 165 0.96 -5.21 -8.13
N GLY A 166 0.51 -5.19 -9.39
CA GLY A 166 0.52 -3.99 -10.21
C GLY A 166 0.39 -4.31 -11.68
N VAL A 167 1.20 -3.65 -12.49
CA VAL A 167 1.31 -3.95 -13.93
C VAL A 167 2.77 -4.06 -14.36
N CYS A 168 3.00 -4.79 -15.43
CA CYS A 168 4.26 -4.80 -16.15
C CYS A 168 4.03 -4.60 -17.67
N LYS A 169 5.09 -4.26 -18.40
CA LYS A 169 5.09 -4.32 -19.87
C LYS A 169 4.89 -5.77 -20.35
N GLU A 170 4.26 -5.96 -21.51
CA GLU A 170 4.13 -7.29 -22.13
C GLU A 170 5.51 -7.85 -22.50
N SER A 171 6.41 -6.98 -22.94
CA SER A 171 7.77 -7.30 -23.43
C SER A 171 8.81 -7.59 -22.35
N VAL A 172 8.46 -7.63 -21.06
CA VAL A 172 9.42 -7.92 -19.97
C VAL A 172 10.10 -9.29 -20.18
N ASN A 173 11.38 -9.37 -19.82
CA ASN A 173 12.11 -10.64 -19.86
C ASN A 173 11.53 -11.61 -18.83
N ARG A 174 11.14 -12.80 -19.28
CA ARG A 174 10.52 -13.86 -18.46
C ARG A 174 11.48 -15.01 -18.14
N GLN A 175 12.67 -14.99 -18.73
CA GLN A 175 13.68 -16.05 -18.65
C GLN A 175 14.74 -15.78 -17.57
N GLU A 176 14.82 -14.55 -17.06
CA GLU A 176 15.79 -14.10 -16.06
C GLU A 176 15.10 -13.67 -14.76
N PRO A 177 15.82 -13.55 -13.64
CA PRO A 177 15.29 -12.93 -12.43
C PRO A 177 14.77 -11.52 -12.70
N ILE A 178 13.51 -11.27 -12.34
CA ILE A 178 12.90 -9.95 -12.49
C ILE A 178 13.49 -8.97 -11.48
N ASN A 179 13.83 -7.78 -11.97
CA ASN A 179 14.05 -6.60 -11.14
C ASN A 179 12.79 -5.72 -11.19
N LEU A 180 12.09 -5.58 -10.06
CA LEU A 180 10.84 -4.81 -9.96
C LEU A 180 11.16 -3.32 -9.92
N THR A 181 11.33 -2.71 -11.09
CA THR A 181 11.59 -1.27 -11.21
C THR A 181 10.90 -0.70 -12.45
N GLU A 182 10.66 0.61 -12.44
CA GLU A 182 9.99 1.31 -13.55
C GLU A 182 10.81 1.23 -14.85
N GLU A 183 12.14 1.26 -14.76
CA GLU A 183 13.06 1.12 -15.90
C GLU A 183 12.89 -0.24 -16.59
N HIS A 184 12.77 -1.31 -15.79
CA HIS A 184 12.52 -2.67 -16.29
C HIS A 184 11.05 -2.92 -16.67
N GLY A 185 10.21 -1.87 -16.59
CA GLY A 185 8.82 -1.92 -17.04
C GLY A 185 7.84 -2.48 -16.01
N PHE A 186 8.11 -2.30 -14.70
CA PHE A 186 7.24 -2.73 -13.60
C PHE A 186 6.75 -1.53 -12.80
N TRP A 187 5.44 -1.48 -12.54
CA TRP A 187 4.82 -0.50 -11.65
C TRP A 187 3.98 -1.23 -10.61
N THR A 188 4.65 -1.63 -9.53
CA THR A 188 4.12 -2.55 -8.53
C THR A 188 4.23 -1.96 -7.12
N VAL A 189 3.29 -2.39 -6.26
CA VAL A 189 3.39 -2.22 -4.81
C VAL A 189 3.39 -3.60 -4.17
N GLY A 190 4.05 -3.71 -3.03
CA GLY A 190 4.20 -4.98 -2.35
C GLY A 190 4.42 -4.83 -0.85
N VAL A 191 4.50 -5.98 -0.19
CA VAL A 191 4.89 -6.11 1.22
C VAL A 191 6.04 -7.10 1.35
N ARG A 192 6.91 -6.88 2.34
CA ARG A 192 7.96 -7.80 2.78
C ARG A 192 7.89 -7.98 4.29
N GLY A 193 8.08 -9.22 4.75
CA GLY A 193 8.07 -9.57 6.17
C GLY A 193 6.75 -9.31 6.90
N GLY A 194 5.65 -9.04 6.16
CA GLY A 194 4.31 -8.75 6.69
C GLY A 194 4.10 -7.32 7.20
N GLU A 195 5.14 -6.48 7.24
CA GLU A 195 5.06 -5.15 7.86
C GLU A 195 5.62 -4.04 6.99
N VAL A 196 6.58 -4.34 6.11
CA VAL A 196 7.24 -3.35 5.27
C VAL A 196 6.55 -3.29 3.92
N TYR A 197 5.68 -2.30 3.74
CA TYR A 197 5.04 -2.03 2.46
C TYR A 197 5.89 -1.07 1.63
N ALA A 198 5.99 -1.30 0.33
CA ALA A 198 6.79 -0.48 -0.56
C ALA A 198 6.17 -0.36 -1.96
N ALA A 199 6.46 0.76 -2.62
CA ALA A 199 6.32 0.91 -4.06
C ALA A 199 7.69 0.70 -4.70
N CYS A 200 7.71 -0.07 -5.79
CA CYS A 200 8.89 -0.47 -6.55
C CYS A 200 9.46 0.67 -7.41
N THR A 201 9.78 1.80 -6.78
CA THR A 201 10.46 2.96 -7.36
C THR A 201 11.97 2.83 -7.20
N GLU A 202 12.74 3.68 -7.88
CA GLU A 202 14.17 3.87 -7.61
C GLU A 202 14.47 5.29 -7.10
N PRO A 203 14.97 5.44 -5.86
CA PRO A 203 15.11 4.41 -4.81
C PRO A 203 13.74 3.89 -4.32
N LEU A 204 13.74 2.72 -3.65
CA LEU A 204 12.52 2.09 -3.13
C LEU A 204 11.74 3.03 -2.20
N THR A 205 10.45 3.25 -2.47
CA THR A 205 9.60 4.11 -1.64
C THR A 205 8.86 3.28 -0.59
N VAL A 206 9.25 3.43 0.68
CA VAL A 206 8.53 2.82 1.81
C VAL A 206 7.17 3.48 2.01
N LEU A 207 6.13 2.65 2.09
CA LEU A 207 4.73 3.07 2.22
C LEU A 207 4.23 2.88 3.65
N ILE A 208 3.43 3.84 4.11
CA ILE A 208 2.72 3.74 5.39
C ILE A 208 1.26 3.50 5.08
N VAL A 209 0.85 2.25 5.21
CA VAL A 209 -0.50 1.77 4.94
C VAL A 209 -1.15 1.24 6.22
N ASN A 210 -2.43 0.88 6.14
CA ASN A 210 -3.11 0.18 7.20
C ASN A 210 -2.46 -1.21 7.44
N PRO A 211 -2.03 -1.56 8.66
CA PRO A 211 -1.46 -2.89 8.95
C PRO A 211 -2.41 -4.06 8.67
N ARG A 212 -3.71 -3.79 8.51
CA ARG A 212 -4.74 -4.78 8.16
C ARG A 212 -5.12 -4.74 6.67
N LEU A 213 -4.25 -4.22 5.81
CA LEU A 213 -4.46 -4.22 4.36
C LEU A 213 -4.61 -5.66 3.86
N HIS A 214 -5.81 -5.99 3.39
CA HIS A 214 -6.15 -7.33 2.88
C HIS A 214 -6.83 -7.27 1.51
N ARG A 215 -7.19 -6.06 1.03
CA ARG A 215 -7.78 -5.83 -0.27
C ARG A 215 -7.23 -4.57 -0.92
N VAL A 216 -6.80 -4.69 -2.17
CA VAL A 216 -6.17 -3.62 -2.94
C VAL A 216 -7.00 -3.33 -4.19
N GLY A 217 -7.36 -2.08 -4.42
CA GLY A 217 -7.91 -1.61 -5.67
C GLY A 217 -6.81 -1.02 -6.54
N ILE A 218 -6.74 -1.43 -7.80
CA ILE A 218 -5.74 -0.96 -8.75
C ILE A 218 -6.46 -0.25 -9.88
N PHE A 219 -6.09 1.01 -10.13
CA PHE A 219 -6.65 1.82 -11.20
C PHE A 219 -5.55 2.30 -12.14
N LEU A 220 -5.59 1.80 -13.38
CA LEU A 220 -4.71 2.18 -14.47
C LEU A 220 -5.41 3.22 -15.35
N ASP A 221 -4.79 4.39 -15.50
CA ASP A 221 -5.24 5.48 -16.37
C ASP A 221 -4.17 5.76 -17.42
N LEU A 222 -4.30 5.15 -18.61
CA LEU A 222 -3.38 5.35 -19.73
C LEU A 222 -3.56 6.70 -20.43
N VAL A 223 -4.66 7.41 -20.15
CA VAL A 223 -4.86 8.79 -20.64
C VAL A 223 -3.98 9.75 -19.83
N LYS A 224 -3.91 9.54 -18.51
CA LYS A 224 -3.08 10.33 -17.60
C LYS A 224 -1.69 9.74 -17.34
N LYS A 225 -1.37 8.59 -17.96
CA LYS A 225 -0.12 7.85 -17.73
C LYS A 225 0.13 7.60 -16.24
N SER A 226 -0.88 7.11 -15.53
CA SER A 226 -0.79 6.88 -14.08
C SER A 226 -1.43 5.58 -13.64
N ILE A 227 -0.92 4.98 -12.56
CA ILE A 227 -1.48 3.78 -11.93
C ILE A 227 -1.53 4.04 -10.44
N SER A 228 -2.71 3.87 -9.86
CA SER A 228 -2.98 4.18 -8.46
C SER A 228 -3.49 2.97 -7.71
N PHE A 229 -3.10 2.88 -6.45
CA PHE A 229 -3.37 1.77 -5.54
C PHE A 229 -4.16 2.30 -4.33
N TRP A 230 -5.17 1.55 -3.91
CA TRP A 230 -6.11 1.96 -2.87
C TRP A 230 -6.37 0.82 -1.88
N ASP A 231 -6.40 1.10 -0.59
CA ASP A 231 -6.91 0.17 0.43
C ASP A 231 -8.43 0.17 0.35
N LEU A 232 -9.02 -0.97 -0.01
CA LEU A 232 -10.48 -1.07 -0.17
C LEU A 232 -11.22 -1.19 1.16
N SER A 233 -10.51 -1.37 2.27
CA SER A 233 -11.09 -1.45 3.62
C SER A 233 -11.63 -0.11 4.08
N ASP A 234 -10.86 0.96 3.85
CA ASP A 234 -11.21 2.32 4.26
C ASP A 234 -11.21 3.33 3.10
N GLY A 235 -10.89 2.89 1.88
CA GLY A 235 -10.80 3.72 0.69
C GLY A 235 -9.61 4.66 0.69
N SER A 236 -8.59 4.45 1.52
CA SER A 236 -7.39 5.29 1.56
C SER A 236 -6.47 5.04 0.37
N HIS A 237 -5.81 6.10 -0.07
CA HIS A 237 -4.76 6.03 -1.09
C HIS A 237 -3.52 5.33 -0.54
N ILE A 238 -2.98 4.37 -1.29
CA ILE A 238 -1.72 3.67 -0.99
C ILE A 238 -0.58 4.38 -1.72
N PHE A 239 -0.62 4.41 -3.05
CA PHE A 239 0.44 4.96 -3.88
C PHE A 239 -0.04 5.29 -5.31
N THR A 240 0.71 6.13 -6.03
CA THR A 240 0.49 6.36 -7.46
C THR A 240 1.81 6.57 -8.18
N PHE A 241 2.04 5.79 -9.23
CA PHE A 241 3.09 6.07 -10.21
C PHE A 241 2.53 7.00 -11.29
N PHE A 242 3.38 7.88 -11.80
CA PHE A 242 3.08 8.83 -12.87
C PHE A 242 4.04 8.62 -14.04
N ASN A 243 3.71 9.18 -15.20
CA ASN A 243 4.51 9.09 -16.41
C ASN A 243 4.80 7.64 -16.86
N ILE A 244 3.83 6.75 -16.68
CA ILE A 244 3.94 5.36 -17.16
C ILE A 244 4.14 5.37 -18.68
N SER A 245 5.15 4.64 -19.15
CA SER A 245 5.40 4.42 -20.57
C SER A 245 4.33 3.50 -21.16
N ASP A 246 3.63 3.96 -22.21
CA ASP A 246 2.61 3.20 -22.94
C ASP A 246 3.06 2.74 -24.34
N THR A 247 4.37 2.74 -24.57
CA THR A 247 4.99 2.27 -25.81
C THR A 247 4.78 0.77 -26.07
N ASP A 248 4.31 0.03 -25.08
CA ASP A 248 4.09 -1.42 -25.09
C ASP A 248 2.81 -1.75 -24.30
N PRO A 249 2.01 -2.77 -24.65
CA PRO A 249 0.84 -3.14 -23.87
C PRO A 249 1.21 -3.47 -22.42
N LEU A 250 0.35 -3.07 -21.49
CA LEU A 250 0.52 -3.40 -20.07
C LEU A 250 -0.32 -4.61 -19.67
N ARG A 251 0.26 -5.45 -18.83
CA ARG A 251 -0.34 -6.66 -18.27
C ARG A 251 -0.43 -6.53 -16.75
N PRO A 252 -1.56 -6.91 -16.13
CA PRO A 252 -1.61 -7.07 -14.68
C PRO A 252 -0.61 -8.10 -14.21
N PHE A 253 0.09 -7.77 -13.13
CA PHE A 253 1.20 -8.53 -12.60
C PHE A 253 0.89 -8.99 -11.17
N PHE A 254 1.17 -10.26 -10.87
CA PHE A 254 0.94 -10.87 -9.57
C PHE A 254 2.14 -11.74 -9.17
N ALA A 255 2.71 -11.47 -8.00
CA ALA A 255 3.73 -12.30 -7.38
C ALA A 255 3.28 -12.64 -5.93
N PRO A 256 2.78 -13.87 -5.67
CA PRO A 256 2.42 -14.30 -4.32
C PRO A 256 3.67 -14.63 -3.48
N ALA A 257 3.49 -14.70 -2.15
CA ALA A 257 4.55 -15.16 -1.24
C ALA A 257 5.07 -16.54 -1.61
N ASN A 258 6.37 -16.74 -1.40
CA ASN A 258 6.96 -18.07 -1.28
C ASN A 258 6.66 -18.62 0.13
N SER A 259 5.41 -19.00 0.39
CA SER A 259 4.97 -19.52 1.69
C SER A 259 5.46 -20.96 1.91
N TYR A 260 6.04 -21.24 3.08
CA TYR A 260 6.30 -22.59 3.57
C TYR A 260 5.82 -22.73 5.03
N PRO A 261 4.96 -23.72 5.36
CA PRO A 261 4.31 -24.67 4.45
C PRO A 261 3.33 -23.97 3.50
N ASP A 262 2.98 -24.64 2.40
CA ASP A 262 1.98 -24.15 1.44
C ASP A 262 0.67 -23.82 2.19
N ASP A 263 0.28 -22.54 2.23
CA ASP A 263 -0.99 -22.12 2.82
C ASP A 263 -1.87 -21.46 1.74
N PRO A 264 -2.93 -22.16 1.28
CA PRO A 264 -3.90 -21.57 0.35
C PRO A 264 -4.54 -20.28 0.85
N LYS A 265 -4.49 -19.99 2.16
CA LYS A 265 -4.99 -18.72 2.74
C LYS A 265 -4.08 -17.52 2.47
N GLU A 266 -2.86 -17.75 1.99
CA GLU A 266 -1.94 -16.71 1.51
C GLU A 266 -2.06 -16.47 -0.01
N ALA A 267 -3.06 -17.09 -0.66
CA ALA A 267 -3.32 -16.87 -2.07
C ALA A 267 -3.70 -15.42 -2.39
N LEU A 268 -3.19 -14.93 -3.51
CA LEU A 268 -3.70 -13.73 -4.16
C LEU A 268 -4.95 -14.12 -4.97
N ALA A 269 -6.02 -13.34 -4.85
CA ALA A 269 -7.26 -13.59 -5.58
C ALA A 269 -7.82 -12.34 -6.26
N ILE A 270 -8.19 -12.45 -7.52
CA ILE A 270 -8.91 -11.42 -8.27
C ILE A 270 -10.36 -11.41 -7.80
N CYS A 271 -10.88 -10.24 -7.42
CA CYS A 271 -12.30 -10.12 -7.09
C CYS A 271 -13.14 -10.11 -8.38
N PRO A 272 -14.20 -10.95 -8.48
CA PRO A 272 -15.06 -10.96 -9.66
C PRO A 272 -15.81 -9.64 -9.81
N VAL A 273 -16.15 -9.30 -11.05
CA VAL A 273 -17.03 -8.17 -11.35
C VAL A 273 -18.45 -8.55 -10.92
N LEU A 274 -18.95 -7.94 -9.85
CA LEU A 274 -20.34 -8.13 -9.44
C LEU A 274 -21.24 -7.40 -10.44
N ASN A 275 -21.88 -8.14 -11.33
CA ASN A 275 -22.97 -7.61 -12.14
C ASN A 275 -24.12 -7.17 -11.21
N PRO A 276 -24.52 -5.89 -11.17
CA PRO A 276 -25.66 -5.43 -10.37
C PRO A 276 -26.99 -6.10 -10.76
N GLY A 277 -27.06 -6.74 -11.93
CA GLY A 277 -28.24 -7.41 -12.46
C GLY A 277 -28.54 -8.82 -11.92
N ILE A 278 -27.67 -9.40 -11.07
CA ILE A 278 -27.89 -10.74 -10.50
C ILE A 278 -28.29 -10.64 -9.01
N PHE A 279 -29.23 -9.75 -8.69
CA PHE A 279 -30.08 -9.98 -7.53
C PHE A 279 -31.21 -10.91 -7.96
N ARG A 280 -30.94 -12.23 -7.95
CA ARG A 280 -32.05 -13.20 -7.88
C ARG A 280 -32.76 -12.90 -6.56
N ARG A 281 -33.98 -12.35 -6.64
CA ARG A 281 -34.89 -12.29 -5.48
C ARG A 281 -34.94 -13.71 -4.87
N PRO A 282 -34.86 -13.86 -3.53
CA PRO A 282 -35.11 -15.15 -2.91
C PRO A 282 -36.47 -15.66 -3.43
N ALA A 283 -36.48 -16.86 -4.00
CA ALA A 283 -37.72 -17.52 -4.34
C ALA A 283 -38.48 -17.73 -3.02
N ASN A 284 -39.64 -17.08 -2.90
CA ASN A 284 -40.50 -17.21 -1.73
C ASN A 284 -41.04 -18.64 -1.72
N PRO A 285 -40.69 -19.50 -0.74
CA PRO A 285 -41.16 -20.86 -0.70
C PRO A 285 -42.51 -20.89 -0.01
N GLU A 286 -43.56 -20.36 -0.64
CA GLU A 286 -44.93 -20.56 -0.18
C GLU A 286 -45.92 -20.10 -1.27
N GLN A 287 -46.26 -21.03 -2.17
CA GLN A 287 -47.55 -21.12 -2.85
C GLN A 287 -47.60 -22.43 -3.65
N GLY A 288 -47.84 -23.53 -2.93
CA GLY A 288 -48.41 -24.76 -3.46
C GLY A 288 -49.61 -25.09 -2.59
N LYS A 289 -50.80 -24.79 -3.11
CA LYS A 289 -52.04 -25.43 -2.66
C LYS A 289 -52.14 -26.80 -3.29
#